data_AF-A0A4Y8C4T2-F1
#
_entry.id   AF-A0A4Y8C4T2-F1
#
_cell.length_a   1.000
_cell.length_b   1.000
_cell.length_c   1.000
_cell.angle_alpha   90.00
_cell.angle_beta   90.00
_cell.angle_gamma   90.00
#
_symmetry.space_group_name_H-M   'P 1'
#
loop_
_entity.id
_entity.type
_entity.pdbx_description
1 polymer ?
#
loop_
_entity_poly.entity_id
_entity_poly.type
_entity_poly.pdbx_seq_one_letter_code
_entity_poly.pdbx_strand_id
1 'polypeptide(L)' 'MIGIYQDDKLIKTYKSEEKASEFLPKILDELLKEYDFTSLIYANGPGSYMGIKISYVSLSTLSIVK' A
#
# COMPACT_ATOMS: atom_id res chain seq x y z
N MET A 1 -0.42 6.88 -3.80
CA MET A 1 -1.49 7.12 -2.81
C MET A 1 -1.82 5.79 -2.13
N ILE A 2 -2.06 5.80 -0.83
CA ILE A 2 -2.49 4.65 -0.03
C ILE A 2 -3.69 5.07 0.82
N GLY A 3 -4.67 4.19 0.97
CA GLY A 3 -5.81 4.38 1.86
C GLY A 3 -5.84 3.31 2.94
N ILE A 4 -6.13 3.70 4.17
CA ILE A 4 -6.39 2.80 5.29
C ILE A 4 -7.90 2.75 5.51
N TYR A 5 -8.44 1.53 5.49
CA TYR A 5 -9.86 1.27 5.68
C TYR A 5 -10.09 0.53 6.99
N GLN A 6 -11.12 0.93 7.72
CA GLN A 6 -11.62 0.26 8.90
C GLN A 6 -13.14 0.23 8.81
N ASP A 7 -13.76 -0.94 9.01
CA ASP A 7 -15.21 -1.14 8.90
C ASP A 7 -15.79 -0.56 7.60
N ASP A 8 -15.15 -0.89 6.46
CA ASP A 8 -15.47 -0.41 5.10
C ASP A 8 -15.44 1.12 4.91
N LYS A 9 -14.88 1.86 5.87
CA LYS A 9 -14.72 3.31 5.81
C LYS A 9 -13.26 3.68 5.63
N LEU A 10 -13.00 4.58 4.68
CA LEU A 10 -11.68 5.20 4.52
C LEU A 10 -11.41 6.11 5.72
N ILE A 11 -10.47 5.73 6.58
CA ILE A 11 -10.12 6.50 7.79
C ILE A 11 -8.87 7.36 7.62
N LYS A 12 -7.97 6.99 6.69
CA LYS A 12 -6.71 7.71 6.47
C LYS A 12 -6.28 7.59 5.02
N THR A 13 -5.74 8.68 4.46
CA THR A 13 -5.18 8.70 3.11
C THR A 13 -3.79 9.30 3.15
N TYR A 14 -2.85 8.64 2.49
CA TYR A 14 -1.48 9.11 2.32
C TYR A 14 -1.21 9.37 0.84
N LYS A 15 -0.61 10.52 0.55
CA LYS A 15 -0.16 10.92 -0.79
C LYS A 15 1.30 11.34 -0.71
N SER A 16 2.05 11.02 -1.75
CA SER A 16 3.44 11.43 -1.93
C SER A 16 3.66 11.68 -3.41
N GLU A 17 4.53 12.64 -3.70
CA GLU A 17 5.03 12.95 -5.06
C GLU A 17 6.27 12.12 -5.40
N GLU A 18 6.80 11.34 -4.45
CA GLU A 18 7.90 10.40 -4.69
C GLU A 18 7.47 9.24 -5.62
N LYS A 19 8.46 8.59 -6.23
CA LYS A 19 8.22 7.35 -6.98
C LYS A 19 7.67 6.27 -6.05
N ALA A 20 6.79 5.41 -6.57
CA ALA A 20 6.20 4.32 -5.79
C ALA A 20 7.25 3.41 -5.13
N SER A 21 8.38 3.16 -5.81
CA SER A 21 9.51 2.37 -5.29
C SER A 21 10.20 3.00 -4.07
N GLU A 22 10.12 4.32 -3.92
CA GLU A 22 10.71 5.06 -2.80
C GLU A 22 9.69 5.26 -1.68
N PHE A 23 8.45 5.58 -2.05
CA PHE A 23 7.36 5.85 -1.11
C PHE A 23 6.88 4.59 -0.38
N LEU A 24 6.60 3.50 -1.12
CA LEU A 24 5.96 2.30 -0.55
C LEU A 24 6.74 1.66 0.60
N PRO A 25 8.07 1.43 0.50
CA PRO A 25 8.81 0.83 1.59
C PRO A 25 8.77 1.65 2.89
N LYS A 26 8.89 2.99 2.77
CA LYS A 26 8.89 3.89 3.93
C LYS A 26 7.54 3.88 4.65
N ILE A 27 6.47 4.11 3.90
CA ILE A 27 5.13 4.20 4.49
C ILE A 27 4.64 2.85 5.02
N LEU A 28 4.98 1.73 4.38
CA LEU A 28 4.61 0.41 4.90
C LEU A 28 5.32 0.10 6.22
N ASP A 29 6.59 0.48 6.39
CA ASP A 29 7.30 0.32 7.67
C ASP A 29 6.64 1.13 8.81
N GLU A 30 6.18 2.34 8.53
CA GLU A 30 5.43 3.15 9.49
C GLU A 30 4.08 2.51 9.84
N LEU A 31 3.33 2.11 8.81
CA LEU A 31 1.99 1.54 8.96
C LEU A 31 1.99 0.21 9.71
N LEU A 32 2.98 -0.65 9.49
CA LEU A 32 3.09 -1.95 10.16
C LEU A 32 3.45 -1.85 11.65
N LYS A 33 3.87 -0.67 12.13
CA LYS A 33 4.08 -0.40 13.55
C LYS A 33 2.79 0.10 14.23
N GLU A 34 1.90 0.72 13.47
CA GLU A 34 0.67 1.36 13.97
C GLU A 34 -0.55 0.44 13.86
N TYR A 35 -0.59 -0.46 12.86
CA TYR A 35 -1.76 -1.27 12.54
C TYR A 35 -1.42 -2.76 12.38
N ASP A 36 -2.40 -3.60 12.69
CA ASP A 36 -2.45 -5.00 12.29
C ASP A 36 -3.45 -5.17 11.15
N PHE A 37 -2.98 -5.61 9.97
CA PHE A 37 -3.77 -5.60 8.74
C PHE A 37 -4.39 -6.97 8.48
N THR A 38 -5.71 -7.00 8.32
CA THR A 38 -6.45 -8.24 7.97
C THR A 38 -6.56 -8.46 6.46
N SER A 39 -6.38 -7.41 5.66
CA SER A 39 -6.44 -7.48 4.21
C SER A 39 -5.53 -6.45 3.54
N LEU A 40 -4.95 -6.82 2.41
CA LEU A 40 -4.14 -5.96 1.56
C LEU A 40 -4.77 -5.92 0.17
N ILE A 41 -5.03 -4.71 -0.33
CA ILE A 41 -5.70 -4.49 -1.61
C ILE A 41 -4.83 -3.56 -2.46
N TYR A 42 -4.62 -3.92 -3.73
CA TYR A 42 -4.00 -3.03 -4.72
C TYR A 42 -4.94 -2.81 -5.90
N ALA A 43 -4.81 -1.66 -6.54
CA ALA A 43 -5.53 -1.38 -7.77
C ALA A 43 -4.84 -2.07 -8.96
N ASN A 44 -5.58 -2.92 -9.68
CA ASN A 44 -5.16 -3.53 -10.94
C ASN A 44 -5.88 -2.91 -12.15
N GLY A 45 -6.13 -1.60 -12.09
CA GLY A 45 -6.84 -0.83 -13.10
C GLY A 45 -5.91 -0.09 -14.08
N PRO A 46 -6.45 0.70 -15.02
CA PRO A 46 -5.64 1.52 -15.92
C PRO A 46 -4.76 2.50 -15.13
N GLY A 47 -3.50 2.63 -15.56
CA GLY A 47 -2.53 3.49 -14.90
C GLY A 47 -1.10 3.18 -15.32
N SER A 48 -0.15 3.68 -14.53
CA SER A 48 1.27 3.37 -14.74
C SER A 48 1.52 1.87 -14.55
N TYR A 49 1.92 1.19 -15.62
CA TYR A 49 2.27 -0.23 -15.60
C TYR A 49 3.31 -0.56 -14.52
N MET A 50 4.30 0.33 -14.34
CA MET A 50 5.33 0.16 -13.32
C MET A 50 4.79 0.37 -11.92
N GLY A 51 3.91 1.37 -11.72
CA GLY A 51 3.27 1.61 -10.43
C GLY A 51 2.42 0.42 -9.97
N ILE A 52 1.70 -0.21 -10.90
CA ILE A 52 0.88 -1.41 -10.63
C ILE A 52 1.78 -2.58 -10.21
N LYS A 53 2.86 -2.85 -10.96
CA LYS A 53 3.81 -3.93 -10.63
C LYS A 53 4.48 -3.74 -9.28
N ILE A 54 4.98 -2.53 -9.00
CA ILE A 54 5.63 -2.24 -7.73
C ILE A 54 4.63 -2.44 -6.58
N SER A 55 3.42 -1.91 -6.71
CA SER A 55 2.35 -2.08 -5.70
C SER A 55 2.04 -3.56 -5.46
N TYR A 56 1.86 -4.33 -6.53
CA TYR A 56 1.60 -5.76 -6.46
C TYR A 56 2.72 -6.52 -5.74
N VAL A 57 3.98 -6.33 -6.16
CA VAL A 57 5.12 -7.04 -5.57
C VAL A 57 5.29 -6.66 -4.10
N SER A 58 5.20 -5.36 -3.75
CA SER A 58 5.33 -4.90 -2.37
C SER A 58 4.26 -5.50 -1.46
N LEU A 59 2.98 -5.44 -1.85
CA LEU A 59 1.89 -5.98 -1.02
C LEU A 59 1.87 -7.51 -1.00
N SER A 60 2.20 -8.17 -2.11
CA SER A 60 2.32 -9.64 -2.14
C SER A 60 3.44 -10.12 -1.23
N THR A 61 4.58 -9.44 -1.26
CA THR A 61 5.69 -9.73 -0.32
C THR A 61 5.20 -9.57 1.11
N LEU A 62 4.50 -8.48 1.42
CA LEU A 62 3.97 -8.23 2.74
C LEU A 62 3.01 -9.34 3.21
N SER A 63 2.10 -9.80 2.35
CA SER A 63 1.16 -10.90 2.67
C SER A 63 1.80 -12.27 2.91
N ILE A 64 3.08 -12.45 2.55
CA ILE A 64 3.81 -13.70 2.79
C ILE A 64 4.55 -13.64 4.13
N VAL A 65 5.08 -12.46 4.49
CA VAL A 65 5.90 -12.27 5.69
C VAL A 65 5.10 -11.87 6.93
N LYS A 66 3.85 -11.44 6.74
CA LYS A 66 2.89 -11.04 7.77
C LYS A 66 1.56 -11.73 7.50
#